data_AF-A0A519QT91-F1
#
_entry.id   AF-A0A519QT91-F1
#
_cell.length_a   1.000
_cell.length_b   1.000
_cell.length_c   1.000
_cell.angle_alpha   90.00
_cell.angle_beta   90.00
_cell.angle_gamma   90.00
#
_symmetry.space_group_name_H-M   'P 1'
#
loop_
_entity.id
_entity.type
_entity.pdbx_description
1 polymer ?
#
loop_
_entity_poly.entity_id
_entity_poly.type
_entity_poly.pdbx_seq_one_letter_code
_entity_poly.pdbx_strand_id
1 'polypeptide(L)'
;MRRSKTTKVKEFITDTFLLNTETAISLYEEFAKDLPVLDFHTHLSSEDIANNKQFNSITELWLDGDHYKWRVMRANGVDEKFCTGDASDKDKFIQWAKTVPSTLRNPLYHWTHLELKRYFGIEDLLSGDNAEYIYDQCNEMLQSREFSVRRLLSKANVEVVCTTDDAIDLLNYHSSYSRLKGSLKMYPSFRPDKVLAMGTFDEFIDWVSELEKVTYIKINSFEQLLRALKVRIQFFSSLGCRISDHGLPEVYGEDFTEEEVNSIFEKLKAGHQVADHEKRKYSSAILYHLSVMYKEAGWVQQFHVGAIRNNRSKLFQEKGADVGCDSIHDTNNTEGLSKFLDRLEEATAWNSYSKYTVMNKDKTDQ
;
A
#
# COMPACT_ATOMS: atom_id res chain seq x y z
N MET A 1 49.28 12.19 -26.93
CA MET A 1 47.90 11.70 -27.14
C MET A 1 47.76 10.30 -26.56
N ARG A 2 47.37 10.16 -25.29
CA ARG A 2 46.91 8.87 -24.74
C ARG A 2 45.41 8.80 -25.01
N ARG A 3 45.01 7.99 -25.98
CA ARG A 3 43.59 7.67 -26.19
C ARG A 3 43.10 6.94 -24.94
N SER A 4 42.20 7.59 -24.22
CA SER A 4 41.41 7.01 -23.13
C SER A 4 40.79 5.71 -23.64
N LYS A 5 41.13 4.59 -22.99
CA LYS A 5 40.36 3.35 -23.15
C LYS A 5 39.03 3.61 -22.45
N THR A 6 38.02 3.99 -23.20
CA THR A 6 36.63 3.88 -22.75
C THR A 6 36.36 2.41 -22.49
N THR A 7 36.51 1.99 -21.23
CA THR A 7 36.00 0.73 -20.73
C THR A 7 34.49 0.78 -21.00
N LYS A 8 34.02 0.02 -22.00
CA LYS A 8 32.59 -0.14 -22.24
C LYS A 8 32.02 -0.73 -20.95
N VAL A 9 31.30 0.07 -20.18
CA VAL A 9 30.59 -0.41 -19.00
C VAL A 9 29.68 -1.53 -19.51
N LYS A 10 29.82 -2.72 -18.92
CA LYS A 10 28.93 -3.83 -19.23
C LYS A 10 27.51 -3.35 -18.92
N GLU A 11 26.59 -3.49 -19.87
CA GLU A 11 25.19 -3.13 -19.70
C GLU A 11 24.64 -3.74 -18.40
N PHE A 12 24.00 -2.91 -17.57
CA PHE A 12 23.60 -3.31 -16.22
C PHE A 12 22.28 -4.09 -16.23
N ILE A 13 21.22 -3.47 -16.76
CA ILE A 13 19.90 -4.10 -16.94
C ILE A 13 19.86 -4.71 -18.34
N THR A 14 20.17 -6.00 -18.45
CA THR A 14 20.08 -6.76 -19.71
C THR A 14 18.73 -7.49 -19.82
N ASP A 15 18.42 -8.05 -20.99
CA ASP A 15 17.21 -8.88 -21.17
C ASP A 15 17.19 -10.11 -20.24
N THR A 16 18.38 -10.60 -19.87
CA THR A 16 18.59 -11.69 -18.91
C THR A 16 18.89 -11.23 -17.49
N PHE A 17 18.56 -9.99 -17.13
CA PHE A 17 18.80 -9.45 -15.79
C PHE A 17 18.18 -10.36 -14.71
N LEU A 18 18.99 -10.80 -13.74
CA LEU A 18 18.67 -11.79 -12.69
C LEU A 18 18.46 -13.24 -13.17
N LEU A 19 18.53 -13.53 -14.47
CA LEU A 19 18.35 -14.86 -15.04
C LEU A 19 19.72 -15.52 -15.27
N ASN A 20 20.14 -16.35 -14.31
CA ASN A 20 21.50 -16.92 -14.28
C ASN A 20 21.63 -18.31 -14.93
N THR A 21 20.54 -18.87 -15.49
CA THR A 21 20.53 -20.20 -16.13
C THR A 21 19.66 -20.20 -17.39
N GLU A 22 19.96 -21.09 -18.33
CA GLU A 22 19.13 -21.30 -19.54
C GLU A 22 17.68 -21.66 -19.19
N THR A 23 17.48 -22.44 -18.12
CA THR A 23 16.14 -22.76 -17.62
C THR A 23 15.40 -21.51 -17.13
N ALA A 24 16.07 -20.61 -16.39
CA ALA A 24 15.45 -19.37 -15.94
C ALA A 24 15.10 -18.45 -17.12
N ILE A 25 15.98 -18.39 -18.13
CA ILE A 25 15.74 -17.63 -19.37
C ILE A 25 14.52 -18.20 -20.11
N SER A 26 14.49 -19.51 -20.38
CA SER A 26 13.37 -20.16 -21.07
C SER A 26 12.04 -19.98 -20.32
N LEU A 27 12.02 -20.18 -19.00
CA LEU A 27 10.80 -19.99 -18.19
C LEU A 27 10.27 -18.55 -18.25
N TYR A 28 11.16 -17.56 -18.19
CA TYR A 28 10.76 -16.16 -18.26
C TYR A 28 10.31 -15.76 -19.67
N GLU A 29 11.14 -16.06 -20.68
CA GLU A 29 10.95 -15.64 -22.07
C GLU A 29 9.77 -16.34 -22.75
N GLU A 30 9.52 -17.61 -22.45
CA GLU A 30 8.47 -18.38 -23.12
C GLU A 30 7.12 -18.30 -22.39
N PHE A 31 7.12 -18.09 -21.08
CA PHE A 31 5.89 -18.22 -20.28
C PHE A 31 5.53 -16.99 -19.45
N ALA A 32 6.50 -16.25 -18.88
CA ALA A 32 6.21 -15.25 -17.87
C ALA A 32 6.11 -13.82 -18.43
N LYS A 33 7.04 -13.42 -19.31
CA LYS A 33 7.26 -12.00 -19.68
C LYS A 33 6.05 -11.30 -20.29
N ASP A 34 5.22 -12.05 -21.03
CA ASP A 34 4.08 -11.51 -21.79
C ASP A 34 2.74 -11.68 -21.05
N LEU A 35 2.76 -12.28 -19.84
CA LEU A 35 1.55 -12.40 -19.03
C LEU A 35 1.08 -11.03 -18.54
N PRO A 36 -0.24 -10.83 -18.41
CA PRO A 36 -0.77 -9.61 -17.84
C PRO A 36 -0.46 -9.52 -16.35
N VAL A 37 -0.33 -8.29 -15.86
CA VAL A 37 -0.19 -7.99 -14.44
C VAL A 37 -1.58 -7.82 -13.84
N LEU A 38 -1.87 -8.62 -12.82
CA LEU A 38 -3.02 -8.49 -11.94
C LEU A 38 -2.53 -7.95 -10.60
N ASP A 39 -2.52 -6.63 -10.45
CA ASP A 39 -2.04 -5.95 -9.25
C ASP A 39 -3.16 -5.91 -8.20
N PHE A 40 -3.34 -7.04 -7.52
CA PHE A 40 -4.46 -7.29 -6.61
C PHE A 40 -4.38 -6.56 -5.27
N HIS A 41 -3.32 -5.80 -5.01
CA HIS A 41 -3.20 -4.94 -3.84
C HIS A 41 -2.22 -3.79 -4.11
N THR A 42 -2.73 -2.56 -4.17
CA THR A 42 -1.92 -1.37 -4.43
C THR A 42 -2.43 -0.14 -3.69
N HIS A 43 -1.56 0.86 -3.57
CA HIS A 43 -1.85 2.17 -3.01
C HIS A 43 -1.91 3.28 -4.07
N LEU A 44 -2.01 2.91 -5.36
CA LEU A 44 -2.25 3.87 -6.43
C LEU A 44 -3.51 4.71 -6.17
N SER A 45 -3.44 6.00 -6.48
CA SER A 45 -4.59 6.91 -6.40
C SER A 45 -5.67 6.52 -7.41
N SER A 46 -6.85 6.17 -6.90
CA SER A 46 -8.02 5.89 -7.74
C SER A 46 -8.46 7.11 -8.55
N GLU A 47 -8.24 8.32 -8.01
CA GLU A 47 -8.47 9.59 -8.70
C GLU A 47 -7.53 9.74 -9.90
N ASP A 48 -6.23 9.51 -9.72
CA ASP A 48 -5.23 9.68 -10.77
C ASP A 48 -5.49 8.72 -11.94
N ILE A 49 -5.91 7.49 -11.62
CA ILE A 49 -6.35 6.50 -12.61
C ILE A 49 -7.65 6.96 -13.29
N ALA A 50 -8.66 7.40 -12.54
CA ALA A 50 -9.97 7.81 -13.07
C ALA A 50 -9.91 9.08 -13.94
N ASN A 51 -8.99 9.99 -13.63
CA ASN A 51 -8.77 11.22 -14.39
C ASN A 51 -7.70 11.07 -15.48
N ASN A 52 -7.02 9.91 -15.55
CA ASN A 52 -5.89 9.66 -16.45
C ASN A 52 -4.82 10.76 -16.34
N LYS A 53 -4.39 11.03 -15.10
CA LYS A 53 -3.47 12.11 -14.76
C LYS A 53 -2.20 12.08 -15.64
N GLN A 54 -1.73 13.27 -16.00
CA GLN A 54 -0.37 13.51 -16.48
C GLN A 54 0.40 14.18 -15.36
N PHE A 55 1.63 13.71 -15.12
CA PHE A 55 2.49 14.23 -14.06
C PHE A 55 3.26 15.45 -14.55
N ASN A 56 3.45 16.43 -13.68
CA ASN A 56 4.14 17.67 -14.00
C ASN A 56 5.65 17.48 -14.10
N SER A 57 6.20 16.53 -13.34
CA SER A 57 7.62 16.20 -13.37
C SER A 57 7.89 14.75 -13.01
N ILE A 58 9.11 14.27 -13.31
CA ILE A 58 9.60 12.97 -12.84
C ILE A 58 9.69 12.96 -11.31
N THR A 59 9.86 14.09 -10.63
CA THR A 59 9.87 14.11 -9.17
C THR A 59 8.49 13.79 -8.63
N GLU A 60 7.43 14.41 -9.18
CA GLU A 60 6.06 14.07 -8.79
C GLU A 60 5.78 12.58 -9.05
N LEU A 61 6.21 12.05 -10.20
CA LEU A 61 5.99 10.65 -10.56
C LEU A 61 6.80 9.65 -9.72
N TRP A 62 8.04 9.99 -9.32
CA TRP A 62 8.98 9.04 -8.69
C TRP A 62 9.25 9.26 -7.22
N LEU A 63 9.14 10.49 -6.73
CA LEU A 63 9.64 10.90 -5.43
C LEU A 63 8.52 11.34 -4.48
N ASP A 64 7.28 11.56 -4.94
CA ASP A 64 6.15 11.79 -4.04
C ASP A 64 5.66 10.48 -3.36
N GLY A 65 6.19 9.34 -3.81
CA GLY A 65 6.08 8.02 -3.18
C GLY A 65 6.88 6.98 -3.98
N ASP A 66 6.96 5.72 -3.59
CA ASP A 66 6.87 5.24 -2.21
C ASP A 66 8.05 5.75 -1.37
N HIS A 67 7.84 5.81 -0.06
CA HIS A 67 8.73 6.41 0.92
C HIS A 67 10.12 5.75 1.08
N TYR A 68 10.43 4.66 0.34
CA TYR A 68 11.75 4.02 0.32
C TYR A 68 12.87 4.99 -0.10
N LYS A 69 12.61 5.83 -1.11
CA LYS A 69 13.60 6.80 -1.61
C LYS A 69 13.93 7.83 -0.54
N TRP A 70 12.92 8.41 0.12
CA TRP A 70 13.12 9.33 1.24
C TRP A 70 13.89 8.70 2.39
N ARG A 71 13.58 7.45 2.74
CA ARG A 71 14.28 6.75 3.81
C ARG A 71 15.78 6.65 3.54
N VAL A 72 16.16 6.27 2.32
CA VAL A 72 17.57 6.14 1.94
C VAL A 72 18.23 7.50 1.76
N MET A 73 17.53 8.51 1.24
CA MET A 73 18.02 9.90 1.20
C MET A 73 18.35 10.41 2.61
N ARG A 74 17.46 10.22 3.58
CA ARG A 74 17.71 10.58 4.99
C ARG A 74 18.88 9.79 5.59
N ALA A 75 18.97 8.48 5.33
CA ALA A 75 20.09 7.66 5.78
C ALA A 75 21.43 8.11 5.15
N ASN A 76 21.38 8.67 3.94
CA ASN A 76 22.51 9.26 3.23
C ASN A 76 22.77 10.74 3.62
N GLY A 77 22.11 11.25 4.66
CA GLY A 77 22.34 12.60 5.18
C GLY A 77 21.74 13.75 4.37
N VAL A 78 20.81 13.46 3.45
CA VAL A 78 20.10 14.49 2.69
C VAL A 78 19.14 15.26 3.61
N ASP A 79 19.15 16.59 3.50
CA ASP A 79 18.26 17.48 4.27
C ASP A 79 16.77 17.19 3.96
N GLU A 80 15.93 17.23 4.99
CA GLU A 80 14.49 16.93 4.88
C GLU A 80 13.78 17.82 3.85
N LYS A 81 14.27 19.04 3.61
CA LYS A 81 13.69 19.94 2.62
C LYS A 81 13.69 19.36 1.19
N PHE A 82 14.63 18.46 0.90
CA PHE A 82 14.74 17.75 -0.37
C PHE A 82 14.07 16.38 -0.38
N CYS A 83 13.51 15.94 0.75
CA CYS A 83 12.67 14.74 0.82
C CYS A 83 11.20 15.16 0.73
N THR A 84 10.61 15.54 1.87
CA THR A 84 9.18 15.91 1.98
C THR A 84 8.94 17.41 2.16
N GLY A 85 9.98 18.23 1.99
CA GLY A 85 9.87 19.68 2.09
C GLY A 85 9.49 20.38 0.79
N ASP A 86 9.73 21.69 0.78
CA ASP A 86 9.30 22.65 -0.22
C ASP A 86 10.36 22.98 -1.28
N ALA A 87 11.46 22.22 -1.34
CA ALA A 87 12.43 22.36 -2.42
C ALA A 87 11.79 22.08 -3.80
N SER A 88 12.37 22.66 -4.85
CA SER A 88 11.90 22.44 -6.21
C SER A 88 12.04 20.97 -6.61
N ASP A 89 11.18 20.51 -7.53
CA ASP A 89 11.25 19.15 -8.06
C ASP A 89 12.64 18.82 -8.61
N LYS A 90 13.22 19.73 -9.40
CA LYS A 90 14.57 19.56 -9.95
C LYS A 90 15.61 19.36 -8.84
N ASP A 91 15.56 20.16 -7.78
CA ASP A 91 16.50 20.02 -6.66
C ASP A 91 16.32 18.69 -5.92
N LYS A 92 15.07 18.27 -5.66
CA LYS A 92 14.76 16.97 -5.05
C LYS A 92 15.29 15.81 -5.89
N PHE A 93 15.06 15.84 -7.21
CA PHE A 93 15.58 14.83 -8.13
C PHE A 93 17.11 14.79 -8.14
N ILE A 94 17.78 15.94 -8.17
CA ILE A 94 19.25 16.00 -8.13
C ILE A 94 19.79 15.39 -6.83
N GLN A 95 19.14 15.61 -5.69
CA GLN A 95 19.56 14.99 -4.43
C GLN A 95 19.32 13.47 -4.43
N TRP A 96 18.23 13.01 -5.03
CA TRP A 96 18.02 11.58 -5.26
C TRP A 96 19.11 10.98 -6.14
N ALA A 97 19.40 11.60 -7.29
CA ALA A 97 20.43 11.14 -8.22
C ALA A 97 21.83 11.10 -7.59
N LYS A 98 22.16 12.06 -6.72
CA LYS A 98 23.40 12.03 -5.90
C LYS A 98 23.43 10.88 -4.88
N THR A 99 22.26 10.43 -4.42
CA THR A 99 22.11 9.33 -3.47
C THR A 99 22.21 7.96 -4.13
N VAL A 100 21.74 7.81 -5.38
CA VAL A 100 21.69 6.53 -6.10
C VAL A 100 23.02 5.75 -6.11
N PRO A 101 24.21 6.35 -6.33
CA PRO A 101 25.47 5.62 -6.25
C PRO A 101 25.74 4.97 -4.88
N SER A 102 25.19 5.53 -3.80
CA SER A 102 25.29 4.97 -2.44
C SER A 102 24.31 3.82 -2.19
N THR A 103 23.40 3.53 -3.12
CA THR A 103 22.37 2.47 -2.96
C THR A 103 22.77 1.14 -3.58
N LEU A 104 24.03 0.96 -3.98
CA LEU A 104 24.53 -0.34 -4.47
C LEU A 104 24.20 -1.46 -3.48
N ARG A 105 23.59 -2.54 -4.01
CA ARG A 105 23.04 -3.70 -3.28
C ARG A 105 21.73 -3.46 -2.54
N ASN A 106 21.22 -2.22 -2.51
CA ASN A 106 19.83 -1.96 -2.15
C ASN A 106 18.95 -2.11 -3.41
N PRO A 107 17.72 -2.67 -3.30
CA PRO A 107 16.83 -2.85 -4.44
C PRO A 107 16.49 -1.55 -5.18
N LEU A 108 16.57 -0.38 -4.51
CA LEU A 108 16.39 0.92 -5.16
C LEU A 108 17.38 1.15 -6.31
N TYR A 109 18.57 0.56 -6.25
CA TYR A 109 19.51 0.63 -7.38
C TYR A 109 18.95 -0.14 -8.59
N HIS A 110 18.31 -1.29 -8.38
CA HIS A 110 17.69 -2.04 -9.48
C HIS A 110 16.47 -1.29 -10.01
N TRP A 111 15.56 -0.85 -9.14
CA TRP A 111 14.31 -0.20 -9.51
C TRP A 111 14.56 1.08 -10.31
N THR A 112 15.48 1.93 -9.85
CA THR A 112 15.87 3.17 -10.56
C THR A 112 16.22 2.91 -12.03
N HIS A 113 17.10 1.95 -12.28
CA HIS A 113 17.59 1.69 -13.64
C HIS A 113 16.60 0.86 -14.48
N LEU A 114 15.80 -0.02 -13.86
CA LEU A 114 14.71 -0.72 -14.54
C LEU A 114 13.63 0.26 -15.01
N GLU A 115 13.23 1.20 -14.17
CA GLU A 115 12.19 2.18 -14.46
C GLU A 115 12.68 3.17 -15.54
N LEU A 116 13.91 3.69 -15.44
CA LEU A 116 14.53 4.53 -16.47
C LEU A 116 14.59 3.82 -17.83
N LYS A 117 15.06 2.57 -17.87
CA LYS A 117 15.18 1.82 -19.11
C LYS A 117 13.80 1.51 -19.71
N ARG A 118 12.87 0.97 -18.92
CA ARG A 118 11.57 0.48 -19.43
C ARG A 118 10.62 1.61 -19.84
N TYR A 119 10.54 2.70 -19.08
CA TYR A 119 9.57 3.76 -19.36
C TYR A 119 10.17 4.89 -20.19
N PHE A 120 11.45 5.21 -19.98
CA PHE A 120 12.11 6.36 -20.60
C PHE A 120 13.16 5.96 -21.65
N GLY A 121 13.53 4.68 -21.76
CA GLY A 121 14.58 4.24 -22.69
C GLY A 121 15.97 4.72 -22.29
N ILE A 122 16.17 5.10 -21.03
CA ILE A 122 17.45 5.60 -20.52
C ILE A 122 18.23 4.45 -19.89
N GLU A 123 19.40 4.15 -20.45
CA GLU A 123 20.29 3.07 -19.97
C GLU A 123 21.45 3.58 -19.10
N ASP A 124 21.61 4.90 -19.00
CA ASP A 124 22.64 5.51 -18.17
C ASP A 124 22.42 5.16 -16.69
N LEU A 125 23.54 4.90 -15.98
CA LEU A 125 23.50 4.76 -14.54
C LEU A 125 23.27 6.14 -13.91
N LEU A 126 22.19 6.30 -13.15
CA LEU A 126 21.82 7.58 -12.55
C LEU A 126 22.84 7.97 -11.47
N SER A 127 23.33 9.20 -11.56
CA SER A 127 24.32 9.76 -10.65
C SER A 127 24.15 11.28 -10.55
N GLY A 128 24.90 11.91 -9.64
CA GLY A 128 24.91 13.37 -9.56
C GLY A 128 25.38 14.06 -10.84
N ASP A 129 26.23 13.40 -11.64
CA ASP A 129 26.87 13.99 -12.82
C ASP A 129 25.92 14.10 -14.03
N ASN A 130 24.94 13.21 -14.14
CA ASN A 130 23.94 13.19 -15.23
C ASN A 130 22.53 13.56 -14.77
N ALA A 131 22.35 13.95 -13.50
CA ALA A 131 21.05 14.22 -12.89
C ALA A 131 20.24 15.26 -13.67
N GLU A 132 20.83 16.40 -14.02
CA GLU A 132 20.11 17.46 -14.72
C GLU A 132 19.65 17.03 -16.12
N TYR A 133 20.54 16.37 -16.86
CA TYR A 133 20.24 15.87 -18.20
C TYR A 133 19.11 14.84 -18.17
N ILE A 134 19.15 13.87 -17.25
CA ILE A 134 18.10 12.86 -17.12
C ILE A 134 16.78 13.51 -16.67
N TYR A 135 16.82 14.45 -15.73
CA TYR A 135 15.63 15.19 -15.30
C TYR A 135 14.94 15.88 -16.47
N ASP A 136 15.70 16.66 -17.25
CA ASP A 136 15.17 17.42 -18.38
C ASP A 136 14.62 16.47 -19.46
N GLN A 137 15.34 15.38 -19.78
CA GLN A 137 14.92 14.37 -20.76
C GLN A 137 13.61 13.68 -20.34
N CYS A 138 13.51 13.22 -19.09
CA CYS A 138 12.30 12.58 -18.58
C CYS A 138 11.11 13.54 -18.61
N ASN A 139 11.29 14.80 -18.20
CA ASN A 139 10.22 15.78 -18.17
C ASN A 139 9.72 16.20 -19.55
N GLU A 140 10.59 16.23 -20.55
CA GLU A 140 10.19 16.41 -21.95
C GLU A 140 9.27 15.26 -22.40
N MET A 141 9.65 14.02 -22.07
CA MET A 141 8.84 12.83 -22.40
C MET A 141 7.48 12.84 -21.68
N LEU A 142 7.43 13.29 -20.42
CA LEU A 142 6.19 13.39 -19.62
C LEU A 142 5.15 14.35 -20.22
N GLN A 143 5.54 15.29 -21.09
CA GLN A 143 4.57 16.16 -21.80
C GLN A 143 3.74 15.39 -22.85
N SER A 144 4.15 14.17 -23.20
CA SER A 144 3.41 13.30 -24.09
C SER A 144 2.31 12.55 -23.35
N ARG A 145 1.14 12.42 -23.99
CA ARG A 145 0.03 11.60 -23.49
C ARG A 145 0.39 10.13 -23.26
N GLU A 146 1.47 9.65 -23.88
CA GLU A 146 2.04 8.31 -23.67
C GLU A 146 2.57 8.06 -22.24
N PHE A 147 2.68 9.11 -21.42
CA PHE A 147 3.08 9.05 -20.02
C PHE A 147 1.95 9.37 -19.04
N SER A 148 0.70 9.40 -19.51
CA SER A 148 -0.45 9.42 -18.61
C SER A 148 -0.56 8.12 -17.81
N VAL A 149 -1.14 8.18 -16.60
CA VAL A 149 -1.25 7.04 -15.67
C VAL A 149 -1.71 5.76 -16.35
N ARG A 150 -2.79 5.80 -17.16
CA ARG A 150 -3.31 4.59 -17.82
C ARG A 150 -2.37 4.07 -18.91
N ARG A 151 -1.59 4.94 -19.56
CA ARG A 151 -0.60 4.53 -20.56
C ARG A 151 0.62 3.90 -19.89
N LEU A 152 1.06 4.43 -18.75
CA LEU A 152 2.12 3.80 -17.94
C LEU A 152 1.69 2.39 -17.48
N LEU A 153 0.48 2.25 -16.94
CA LEU A 153 -0.07 0.94 -16.57
C LEU A 153 -0.19 -0.01 -17.77
N SER A 154 -0.64 0.50 -18.92
CA SER A 154 -0.72 -0.28 -20.15
C SER A 154 0.66 -0.74 -20.67
N LYS A 155 1.71 0.08 -20.53
CA LYS A 155 3.09 -0.30 -20.89
C LYS A 155 3.61 -1.44 -20.02
N ALA A 156 3.14 -1.53 -18.78
CA ALA A 156 3.44 -2.63 -17.86
C ALA A 156 2.50 -3.83 -18.00
N ASN A 157 1.65 -3.85 -19.03
CA ASN A 157 0.66 -4.90 -19.28
C ASN A 157 -0.31 -5.13 -18.09
N VAL A 158 -0.65 -4.07 -17.36
CA VAL A 158 -1.57 -4.15 -16.22
C VAL A 158 -3.01 -4.24 -16.72
N GLU A 159 -3.69 -5.33 -16.36
CA GLU A 159 -5.11 -5.53 -16.68
C GLU A 159 -6.04 -5.23 -15.50
N VAL A 160 -5.57 -5.45 -14.27
CA VAL A 160 -6.35 -5.22 -13.05
C VAL A 160 -5.50 -4.50 -12.02
N VAL A 161 -6.07 -3.48 -11.40
CA VAL A 161 -5.57 -2.85 -10.18
C VAL A 161 -6.64 -2.90 -9.10
N CYS A 162 -6.24 -3.26 -7.89
CA CYS A 162 -7.09 -3.24 -6.72
C CYS A 162 -6.53 -2.21 -5.74
N THR A 163 -7.15 -1.03 -5.68
CA THR A 163 -6.73 0.03 -4.75
C THR A 163 -7.07 -0.36 -3.31
N THR A 164 -6.51 0.36 -2.35
CA THR A 164 -6.76 0.18 -0.93
C THR A 164 -7.58 1.37 -0.42
N ASP A 165 -8.81 1.11 0.02
CA ASP A 165 -9.80 2.16 0.30
C ASP A 165 -10.40 1.98 1.71
N ASP A 166 -10.67 3.08 2.41
CA ASP A 166 -11.25 3.07 3.75
C ASP A 166 -12.74 2.69 3.67
N ALA A 167 -13.25 2.02 4.71
CA ALA A 167 -14.66 1.64 4.78
C ALA A 167 -15.63 2.83 4.63
N ILE A 168 -15.22 4.04 5.00
CA ILE A 168 -16.05 5.25 4.87
C ILE A 168 -15.97 5.92 3.50
N ASP A 169 -15.07 5.49 2.61
CA ASP A 169 -14.86 6.15 1.31
C ASP A 169 -16.10 6.04 0.40
N LEU A 170 -16.43 7.13 -0.28
CA LEU A 170 -17.57 7.16 -1.20
C LEU A 170 -17.30 6.42 -2.53
N LEU A 171 -16.05 6.06 -2.82
CA LEU A 171 -15.63 5.33 -4.03
C LEU A 171 -16.15 5.93 -5.34
N ASN A 172 -16.26 7.27 -5.40
CA ASN A 172 -16.77 7.99 -6.57
C ASN A 172 -15.94 7.71 -7.83
N TYR A 173 -14.61 7.64 -7.68
CA TYR A 173 -13.70 7.35 -8.78
C TYR A 173 -13.90 5.93 -9.33
N HIS A 174 -14.04 4.90 -8.49
CA HIS A 174 -14.40 3.55 -8.93
C HIS A 174 -15.76 3.51 -9.63
N SER A 175 -16.78 4.15 -9.05
CA SER A 175 -18.12 4.18 -9.62
C SER A 175 -18.14 4.84 -11.01
N SER A 176 -17.43 5.95 -11.18
CA SER A 176 -17.30 6.62 -12.47
C SER A 176 -16.47 5.79 -13.47
N TYR A 177 -15.36 5.20 -13.02
CA TYR A 177 -14.41 4.47 -13.85
C TYR A 177 -15.00 3.15 -14.36
N SER A 178 -15.78 2.45 -13.54
CA SER A 178 -16.47 1.20 -13.92
C SER A 178 -17.43 1.37 -15.11
N ARG A 179 -17.88 2.60 -15.39
CA ARG A 179 -18.73 2.93 -16.55
C ARG A 179 -17.93 3.15 -17.84
N LEU A 180 -16.62 3.34 -17.73
CA LEU A 180 -15.73 3.50 -18.88
C LEU A 180 -15.48 2.14 -19.54
N LYS A 181 -15.39 2.15 -20.88
CA LYS A 181 -14.95 0.98 -21.65
C LYS A 181 -13.43 1.03 -21.76
N GLY A 182 -12.76 -0.03 -21.32
CA GLY A 182 -11.31 -0.18 -21.36
C GLY A 182 -10.85 -1.57 -20.91
N SER A 183 -9.60 -1.90 -21.25
CA SER A 183 -8.95 -3.14 -20.83
C SER A 183 -8.63 -3.12 -19.33
N LEU A 184 -8.00 -2.04 -18.85
CA LEU A 184 -7.67 -1.85 -17.44
C LEU A 184 -8.93 -1.79 -16.56
N LYS A 185 -9.01 -2.68 -15.58
CA LYS A 185 -10.03 -2.71 -14.53
C LYS A 185 -9.47 -2.15 -13.23
N MET A 186 -10.27 -1.35 -12.55
CA MET A 186 -9.95 -0.82 -11.22
C MET A 186 -11.05 -1.24 -10.26
N TYR A 187 -10.67 -1.93 -9.20
CA TYR A 187 -11.57 -2.37 -8.14
C TYR A 187 -11.10 -1.82 -6.78
N PRO A 188 -12.02 -1.55 -5.86
CA PRO A 188 -11.65 -1.18 -4.50
C PRO A 188 -11.34 -2.42 -3.66
N SER A 189 -10.44 -2.29 -2.69
CA SER A 189 -10.21 -3.27 -1.62
C SER A 189 -10.56 -2.63 -0.28
N PHE A 190 -11.23 -3.38 0.59
CA PHE A 190 -11.80 -2.84 1.82
C PHE A 190 -10.80 -2.88 2.97
N ARG A 191 -10.33 -1.72 3.43
CA ARG A 191 -9.38 -1.59 4.54
C ARG A 191 -9.95 -0.78 5.70
N PRO A 192 -10.54 -1.44 6.71
CA PRO A 192 -11.22 -0.74 7.80
C PRO A 192 -10.33 -0.53 9.03
N ASP A 193 -9.02 -0.28 8.88
CA ASP A 193 -8.06 -0.24 10.00
C ASP A 193 -8.50 0.68 11.16
N LYS A 194 -9.11 1.82 10.85
CA LYS A 194 -9.58 2.80 11.85
C LYS A 194 -10.67 2.25 12.78
N VAL A 195 -11.41 1.22 12.37
CA VAL A 195 -12.44 0.61 13.23
C VAL A 195 -11.85 -0.05 14.48
N LEU A 196 -10.56 -0.42 14.44
CA LEU A 196 -9.83 -1.04 15.55
C LEU A 196 -9.44 -0.04 16.65
N ALA A 197 -9.71 1.27 16.47
CA ALA A 197 -9.44 2.32 17.45
C ALA A 197 -7.97 2.34 17.94
N MET A 198 -7.03 2.05 17.03
CA MET A 198 -5.58 2.03 17.34
C MET A 198 -4.93 3.42 17.32
N GLY A 199 -5.61 4.42 16.75
CA GLY A 199 -5.17 5.81 16.71
C GLY A 199 -5.56 6.60 17.96
N THR A 200 -5.73 7.90 17.80
CA THR A 200 -6.27 8.76 18.86
C THR A 200 -7.77 8.54 19.05
N PHE A 201 -8.25 8.94 20.22
CA PHE A 201 -9.68 8.90 20.53
C PHE A 201 -10.51 9.73 19.54
N ASP A 202 -10.06 10.96 19.26
CA ASP A 202 -10.77 11.89 18.38
C ASP A 202 -10.86 11.33 16.94
N GLU A 203 -9.77 10.74 16.44
CA GLU A 203 -9.76 10.08 15.12
C GLU A 203 -10.79 8.94 15.03
N PHE A 204 -10.97 8.15 16.09
CA PHE A 204 -11.97 7.09 16.11
C PHE A 204 -13.39 7.65 16.10
N ILE A 205 -13.68 8.67 16.91
CA ILE A 205 -15.01 9.29 16.97
C ILE A 205 -15.37 9.97 15.65
N ASP A 206 -14.44 10.71 15.06
CA ASP A 206 -14.64 11.36 13.76
C ASP A 206 -14.93 10.31 12.69
N TRP A 207 -14.16 9.21 12.68
CA TRP A 207 -14.38 8.11 11.75
C TRP A 207 -15.74 7.42 11.95
N VAL A 208 -16.17 7.17 13.19
CA VAL A 208 -17.52 6.63 13.49
C VAL A 208 -18.59 7.61 13.01
N SER A 209 -18.41 8.91 13.21
CA SER A 209 -19.37 9.93 12.73
C SER A 209 -19.49 9.94 11.20
N GLU A 210 -18.36 9.83 10.49
CA GLU A 210 -18.39 9.68 9.03
C GLU A 210 -19.06 8.38 8.60
N LEU A 211 -18.81 7.27 9.31
CA LEU A 211 -19.50 6.00 9.05
C LEU A 211 -21.01 6.12 9.24
N GLU A 212 -21.49 6.81 10.29
CA GLU A 212 -22.91 7.11 10.50
C GLU A 212 -23.49 7.89 9.30
N LYS A 213 -22.76 8.90 8.80
CA LYS A 213 -23.20 9.73 7.66
C LYS A 213 -23.30 8.91 6.37
N VAL A 214 -22.29 8.11 6.03
CA VAL A 214 -22.27 7.38 4.75
C VAL A 214 -23.16 6.13 4.75
N THR A 215 -23.57 5.65 5.92
CA THR A 215 -24.49 4.51 6.06
C THR A 215 -25.93 4.91 6.42
N TYR A 216 -26.14 6.14 6.89
CA TYR A 216 -27.40 6.61 7.49
C TYR A 216 -27.85 5.78 8.69
N ILE A 217 -26.92 5.12 9.38
CA ILE A 217 -27.17 4.32 10.58
C ILE A 217 -26.61 5.07 11.77
N LYS A 218 -27.43 5.30 12.79
CA LYS A 218 -26.94 5.79 14.09
C LYS A 218 -26.27 4.64 14.83
N ILE A 219 -25.05 4.85 15.33
CA ILE A 219 -24.18 3.82 15.91
C ILE A 219 -24.02 4.08 17.41
N ASN A 220 -24.98 3.66 18.23
CA ASN A 220 -24.94 3.77 19.70
C ASN A 220 -24.56 2.47 20.41
N SER A 221 -24.39 1.37 19.68
CA SER A 221 -23.98 0.07 20.21
C SER A 221 -23.02 -0.63 19.25
N PHE A 222 -22.32 -1.64 19.75
CA PHE A 222 -21.43 -2.46 18.94
C PHE A 222 -22.18 -3.17 17.80
N GLU A 223 -23.40 -3.65 18.07
CA GLU A 223 -24.27 -4.24 17.05
C GLU A 223 -24.57 -3.26 15.89
N GLN A 224 -24.83 -1.99 16.21
CA GLN A 224 -25.09 -0.97 15.20
C GLN A 224 -23.84 -0.65 14.38
N LEU A 225 -22.65 -0.73 14.99
CA LEU A 225 -21.37 -0.59 14.28
C LEU A 225 -21.20 -1.73 13.27
N LEU A 226 -21.43 -2.98 13.71
CA LEU A 226 -21.37 -4.15 12.82
C LEU A 226 -22.37 -4.06 11.67
N ARG A 227 -23.58 -3.56 11.93
CA ARG A 227 -24.59 -3.32 10.88
C ARG A 227 -24.13 -2.28 9.87
N ALA A 228 -23.52 -1.18 10.33
CA ALA A 228 -22.98 -0.15 9.45
C ALA A 228 -21.85 -0.70 8.58
N LEU A 229 -20.91 -1.45 9.16
CA LEU A 229 -19.84 -2.13 8.42
C LEU A 229 -20.38 -3.10 7.37
N LYS A 230 -21.41 -3.89 7.71
CA LYS A 230 -22.05 -4.82 6.77
C LYS A 230 -22.63 -4.10 5.55
N VAL A 231 -23.25 -2.93 5.75
CA VAL A 231 -23.73 -2.07 4.64
C VAL A 231 -22.58 -1.60 3.77
N ARG A 232 -21.43 -1.24 4.37
CA ARG A 232 -20.24 -0.84 3.60
C ARG A 232 -19.64 -2.01 2.81
N ILE A 233 -19.56 -3.20 3.38
CA ILE A 233 -19.13 -4.42 2.67
C ILE A 233 -20.03 -4.70 1.46
N GLN A 234 -21.35 -4.54 1.60
CA GLN A 234 -22.29 -4.68 0.48
C GLN A 234 -22.07 -3.61 -0.61
N PHE A 235 -21.85 -2.36 -0.21
CA PHE A 235 -21.54 -1.27 -1.13
C PHE A 235 -20.25 -1.54 -1.92
N PHE A 236 -19.17 -1.90 -1.24
CA PHE A 236 -17.91 -2.29 -1.88
C PHE A 236 -18.09 -3.50 -2.82
N SER A 237 -18.86 -4.51 -2.40
CA SER A 237 -19.18 -5.69 -3.23
C SER A 237 -19.89 -5.29 -4.53
N SER A 238 -20.79 -4.31 -4.46
CA SER A 238 -21.53 -3.78 -5.61
C SER A 238 -20.62 -3.08 -6.64
N LEU A 239 -19.45 -2.60 -6.21
CA LEU A 239 -18.42 -2.01 -7.06
C LEU A 239 -17.31 -3.01 -7.46
N GLY A 240 -17.51 -4.30 -7.19
CA GLY A 240 -16.60 -5.36 -7.60
C GLY A 240 -15.50 -5.71 -6.60
N CYS A 241 -15.51 -5.13 -5.38
CA CYS A 241 -14.58 -5.53 -4.32
C CYS A 241 -14.66 -7.03 -4.05
N ARG A 242 -13.51 -7.68 -3.91
CA ARG A 242 -13.37 -9.11 -3.54
C ARG A 242 -12.28 -9.35 -2.52
N ILE A 243 -11.67 -8.30 -1.98
CA ILE A 243 -10.49 -8.38 -1.13
C ILE A 243 -10.67 -7.39 0.03
N SER A 244 -10.42 -7.86 1.25
CA SER A 244 -10.18 -6.99 2.40
C SER A 244 -8.71 -6.96 2.77
N ASP A 245 -8.28 -5.86 3.37
CA ASP A 245 -6.94 -5.66 3.89
C ASP A 245 -6.99 -5.17 5.34
N HIS A 246 -6.02 -5.61 6.13
CA HIS A 246 -5.86 -5.24 7.53
C HIS A 246 -4.38 -4.98 7.84
N GLY A 247 -4.05 -3.74 8.19
CA GLY A 247 -2.73 -3.36 8.69
C GLY A 247 -2.66 -3.52 10.21
N LEU A 248 -2.05 -4.61 10.69
CA LEU A 248 -2.05 -4.97 12.11
C LEU A 248 -0.64 -4.89 12.72
N PRO A 249 -0.46 -4.28 13.92
CA PRO A 249 0.80 -4.39 14.64
C PRO A 249 1.03 -5.83 15.14
N GLU A 250 -0.06 -6.52 15.50
CA GLU A 250 -0.09 -7.91 15.92
C GLU A 250 -1.44 -8.57 15.59
N VAL A 251 -1.51 -9.90 15.58
CA VAL A 251 -2.78 -10.61 15.43
C VAL A 251 -3.50 -10.73 16.78
N TYR A 252 -4.75 -10.26 16.84
CA TYR A 252 -5.57 -10.31 18.06
C TYR A 252 -6.44 -11.57 18.11
N GLY A 253 -6.32 -12.36 19.18
CA GLY A 253 -7.10 -13.60 19.39
C GLY A 253 -7.58 -13.79 20.82
N GLU A 254 -7.99 -12.72 21.50
CA GLU A 254 -8.55 -12.77 22.85
C GLU A 254 -10.00 -13.31 22.84
N ASP A 255 -10.38 -14.00 23.90
CA ASP A 255 -11.78 -14.37 24.15
C ASP A 255 -12.61 -13.15 24.54
N PHE A 256 -13.84 -13.09 24.02
CA PHE A 256 -14.78 -12.01 24.27
C PHE A 256 -16.23 -12.51 24.30
N THR A 257 -17.08 -11.80 25.04
CA THR A 257 -18.55 -11.85 24.91
C THR A 257 -19.08 -10.56 24.28
N GLU A 258 -20.28 -10.61 23.70
CA GLU A 258 -20.92 -9.43 23.09
C GLU A 258 -21.16 -8.31 24.12
N GLU A 259 -21.50 -8.66 25.37
CA GLU A 259 -21.73 -7.70 26.45
C GLU A 259 -20.43 -6.98 26.84
N GLU A 260 -19.30 -7.71 26.92
CA GLU A 260 -18.00 -7.12 27.20
C GLU A 260 -17.61 -6.11 26.10
N VAL A 261 -17.73 -6.53 24.84
CA VAL A 261 -17.34 -5.71 23.69
C VAL A 261 -18.25 -4.48 23.55
N ASN A 262 -19.55 -4.62 23.80
CA ASN A 262 -20.46 -3.48 23.79
C ASN A 262 -20.11 -2.47 24.91
N SER A 263 -19.79 -2.93 26.12
CA SER A 263 -19.32 -2.05 27.21
C SER A 263 -18.04 -1.31 26.84
N ILE A 264 -17.09 -1.99 26.18
CA ILE A 264 -15.85 -1.38 25.69
C ILE A 264 -16.16 -0.35 24.60
N PHE A 265 -17.03 -0.67 23.65
CA PHE A 265 -17.47 0.26 22.60
C PHE A 265 -18.15 1.51 23.19
N GLU A 266 -18.99 1.37 24.21
CA GLU A 266 -19.61 2.50 24.90
C GLU A 266 -18.58 3.41 25.56
N LYS A 267 -17.54 2.84 26.19
CA LYS A 267 -16.40 3.62 26.72
C LYS A 267 -15.65 4.36 25.61
N LEU A 268 -15.35 3.66 24.50
CA LEU A 268 -14.72 4.25 23.31
C LEU A 268 -15.58 5.32 22.65
N LYS A 269 -16.92 5.26 22.76
CA LYS A 269 -17.78 6.32 22.23
C LYS A 269 -17.85 7.53 23.16
N ALA A 270 -17.66 7.31 24.47
CA ALA A 270 -17.87 8.31 25.52
C ALA A 270 -16.65 9.18 25.87
N GLY A 271 -15.47 8.96 25.27
CA GLY A 271 -14.26 9.71 25.66
C GLY A 271 -13.42 9.02 26.72
N HIS A 272 -13.79 7.82 27.15
CA HIS A 272 -13.16 7.20 28.30
C HIS A 272 -11.90 6.44 27.91
N GLN A 273 -10.93 6.41 28.84
CA GLN A 273 -9.77 5.55 28.70
C GLN A 273 -10.20 4.08 28.72
N VAL A 274 -9.65 3.31 27.79
CA VAL A 274 -9.87 1.87 27.65
C VAL A 274 -8.53 1.19 27.89
N ALA A 275 -8.53 0.19 28.77
CA ALA A 275 -7.32 -0.55 29.12
C ALA A 275 -6.83 -1.39 27.93
N ASP A 276 -5.53 -1.72 27.89
CA ASP A 276 -4.97 -2.43 26.73
C ASP A 276 -5.60 -3.81 26.51
N HIS A 277 -5.91 -4.55 27.59
CA HIS A 277 -6.62 -5.83 27.48
C HIS A 277 -8.03 -5.67 26.90
N GLU A 278 -8.74 -4.57 27.20
CA GLU A 278 -10.05 -4.26 26.63
C GLU A 278 -9.91 -3.93 25.13
N LYS A 279 -8.88 -3.16 24.74
CA LYS A 279 -8.61 -2.88 23.32
C LYS A 279 -8.34 -4.16 22.53
N ARG A 280 -7.55 -5.09 23.09
CA ARG A 280 -7.29 -6.39 22.45
C ARG A 280 -8.56 -7.19 22.26
N LYS A 281 -9.44 -7.27 23.28
CA LYS A 281 -10.76 -7.93 23.18
C LYS A 281 -11.63 -7.30 22.09
N TYR A 282 -11.72 -5.97 22.07
CA TYR A 282 -12.48 -5.23 21.06
C TYR A 282 -11.95 -5.49 19.64
N SER A 283 -10.63 -5.44 19.45
CA SER A 283 -9.98 -5.74 18.17
C SER A 283 -10.21 -7.19 17.73
N SER A 284 -10.14 -8.16 18.65
CA SER A 284 -10.47 -9.56 18.38
C SER A 284 -11.92 -9.74 17.91
N ALA A 285 -12.87 -9.05 18.55
CA ALA A 285 -14.26 -9.09 18.15
C ALA A 285 -14.50 -8.50 16.77
N ILE A 286 -13.97 -7.30 16.51
CA ILE A 286 -14.08 -6.63 15.21
C ILE A 286 -13.50 -7.51 14.10
N LEU A 287 -12.27 -8.03 14.26
CA LEU A 287 -11.64 -8.87 13.25
C LEU A 287 -12.47 -10.13 12.99
N TYR A 288 -12.94 -10.80 14.05
CA TYR A 288 -13.77 -11.99 13.92
C TYR A 288 -15.06 -11.71 13.13
N HIS A 289 -15.84 -10.69 13.50
CA HIS A 289 -17.09 -10.40 12.82
C HIS A 289 -16.88 -9.94 11.37
N LEU A 290 -15.85 -9.14 11.11
CA LEU A 290 -15.48 -8.76 9.75
C LEU A 290 -15.11 -9.99 8.91
N SER A 291 -14.30 -10.89 9.45
CA SER A 291 -13.91 -12.13 8.78
C SER A 291 -15.09 -13.04 8.44
N VAL A 292 -16.09 -13.13 9.31
CA VAL A 292 -17.35 -13.82 9.03
C VAL A 292 -18.09 -13.12 7.88
N MET A 293 -18.22 -11.80 7.91
CA MET A 293 -18.89 -11.03 6.85
C MET A 293 -18.16 -11.13 5.50
N TYR A 294 -16.83 -11.12 5.48
CA TYR A 294 -16.03 -11.30 4.27
C TYR A 294 -16.24 -12.68 3.66
N LYS A 295 -16.35 -13.71 4.51
CA LYS A 295 -16.68 -15.06 4.05
C LYS A 295 -18.07 -15.10 3.41
N GLU A 296 -19.08 -14.50 4.05
CA GLU A 296 -20.43 -14.37 3.48
C GLU A 296 -20.42 -13.65 2.13
N ALA A 297 -19.54 -12.63 1.97
CA ALA A 297 -19.37 -11.88 0.72
C ALA A 297 -18.50 -12.59 -0.33
N GLY A 298 -17.86 -13.72 0.01
CA GLY A 298 -16.94 -14.44 -0.87
C GLY A 298 -15.61 -13.73 -1.12
N TRP A 299 -15.15 -12.91 -0.16
CA TRP A 299 -13.92 -12.13 -0.26
C TRP A 299 -12.69 -12.89 0.25
N VAL A 300 -11.53 -12.52 -0.31
CA VAL A 300 -10.21 -12.86 0.24
C VAL A 300 -9.87 -11.87 1.35
N GLN A 301 -9.20 -12.35 2.40
CA GLN A 301 -8.82 -11.54 3.56
C GLN A 301 -7.29 -11.44 3.66
N GLN A 302 -6.75 -10.23 3.61
CA GLN A 302 -5.33 -9.98 3.76
C GLN A 302 -5.05 -9.45 5.16
N PHE A 303 -4.05 -10.03 5.82
CA PHE A 303 -3.54 -9.56 7.11
C PHE A 303 -2.08 -9.18 6.95
N HIS A 304 -1.79 -7.89 6.88
CA HIS A 304 -0.43 -7.33 6.90
C HIS A 304 -0.02 -7.08 8.35
N VAL A 305 0.83 -7.96 8.88
CA VAL A 305 1.15 -8.00 10.31
C VAL A 305 2.60 -7.61 10.57
N GLY A 306 2.87 -6.96 11.71
CA GLY A 306 4.23 -6.76 12.22
C GLY A 306 4.86 -5.44 11.81
N ALA A 307 4.07 -4.40 11.55
CA ALA A 307 4.61 -3.04 11.39
C ALA A 307 4.64 -2.32 12.75
N ILE A 308 5.79 -1.77 13.13
CA ILE A 308 5.88 -0.75 14.18
C ILE A 308 5.98 0.62 13.50
N ARG A 309 5.03 1.50 13.81
CA ARG A 309 4.78 2.72 13.02
C ARG A 309 5.22 3.98 13.74
N ASN A 310 5.49 5.02 12.97
CA ASN A 310 5.74 6.37 13.46
C ASN A 310 6.92 6.46 14.46
N ASN A 311 7.97 5.67 14.24
CA ASN A 311 9.10 5.51 15.18
C ASN A 311 9.93 6.79 15.40
N ARG A 312 9.74 7.81 14.56
CA ARG A 312 10.42 9.12 14.66
C ARG A 312 9.43 10.21 15.05
N SER A 313 9.18 10.36 16.35
CA SER A 313 8.13 11.25 16.89
C SER A 313 8.20 12.70 16.38
N LYS A 314 9.41 13.28 16.31
CA LYS A 314 9.56 14.66 15.79
C LYS A 314 9.14 14.77 14.32
N LEU A 315 9.55 13.81 13.49
CA LEU A 315 9.19 13.81 12.08
C LEU A 315 7.69 13.51 11.89
N PHE A 316 7.13 12.63 12.71
CA PHE A 316 5.69 12.38 12.72
C PHE A 316 4.88 13.63 13.09
N GLN A 317 5.32 14.40 14.10
CA GLN A 317 4.68 15.67 14.46
C GLN A 317 4.75 16.71 13.34
N GLU A 318 5.85 16.74 12.57
CA GLU A 318 6.06 17.71 11.50
C GLU A 318 5.40 17.32 10.17
N LYS A 319 5.29 16.02 9.87
CA LYS A 319 4.92 15.50 8.54
C LYS A 319 3.80 14.47 8.51
N GLY A 320 3.40 13.92 9.66
CA GLY A 320 2.38 12.88 9.75
C GLY A 320 2.89 11.46 9.49
N ALA A 321 1.95 10.54 9.25
CA ALA A 321 2.20 9.12 9.01
C ALA A 321 2.75 8.84 7.61
N ASP A 322 3.18 7.59 7.37
CA ASP A 322 3.59 7.06 6.05
C ASP A 322 4.75 7.80 5.36
N VAL A 323 5.55 8.53 6.15
CA VAL A 323 6.75 9.25 5.68
C VAL A 323 8.02 8.39 5.80
N GLY A 324 7.94 7.08 5.62
CA GLY A 324 9.13 6.20 5.59
C GLY A 324 9.87 6.04 6.92
N CYS A 325 9.14 6.16 8.04
CA CYS A 325 9.67 6.00 9.40
C CYS A 325 9.11 4.78 10.14
N ASP A 326 8.42 3.91 9.42
CA ASP A 326 7.91 2.64 9.91
C ASP A 326 8.98 1.55 9.75
N SER A 327 8.96 0.56 10.63
CA SER A 327 9.90 -0.56 10.60
C SER A 327 9.22 -1.89 10.96
N ILE A 328 9.99 -2.96 10.95
CA ILE A 328 9.55 -4.31 11.31
C ILE A 328 9.42 -4.37 12.83
N HIS A 329 8.28 -4.86 13.31
CA HIS A 329 8.03 -5.17 14.71
C HIS A 329 8.40 -6.64 14.96
N ASP A 330 8.89 -6.95 16.17
CA ASP A 330 9.17 -8.33 16.61
C ASP A 330 8.11 -8.78 17.64
N THR A 331 6.85 -8.89 17.21
CA THR A 331 5.75 -9.35 18.09
C THR A 331 5.46 -10.82 17.81
N ASN A 332 5.22 -11.61 18.88
CA ASN A 332 4.78 -12.99 18.72
C ASN A 332 3.34 -13.06 18.20
N ASN A 333 3.19 -13.27 16.90
CA ASN A 333 1.90 -13.38 16.22
C ASN A 333 1.29 -14.79 16.26
N THR A 334 2.05 -15.79 16.73
CA THR A 334 1.67 -17.21 16.61
C THR A 334 0.43 -17.54 17.42
N GLU A 335 0.40 -17.13 18.70
CA GLU A 335 -0.71 -17.46 19.59
C GLU A 335 -2.00 -16.75 19.17
N GLY A 336 -1.93 -15.45 18.90
CA GLY A 336 -3.07 -14.67 18.45
C GLY A 336 -3.65 -15.19 17.14
N LEU A 337 -2.79 -15.54 16.16
CA LEU A 337 -3.22 -16.12 14.90
C LEU A 337 -3.85 -17.51 15.08
N SER A 338 -3.26 -18.36 15.92
CA SER A 338 -3.79 -19.69 16.20
C SER A 338 -5.21 -19.61 16.79
N LYS A 339 -5.40 -18.78 17.82
CA LYS A 339 -6.73 -18.60 18.47
C LYS A 339 -7.75 -17.99 17.52
N PHE A 340 -7.33 -16.99 16.73
CA PHE A 340 -8.20 -16.33 15.77
C PHE A 340 -8.70 -17.28 14.68
N LEU A 341 -7.81 -18.08 14.08
CA LEU A 341 -8.17 -19.04 13.04
C LEU A 341 -9.05 -20.17 13.58
N ASP A 342 -8.76 -20.67 14.78
CA ASP A 342 -9.56 -21.69 15.47
C ASP A 342 -11.00 -21.22 15.69
N ARG A 343 -11.18 -20.00 16.23
CA ARG A 343 -12.51 -19.39 16.42
C ARG A 343 -13.27 -19.19 15.10
N LEU A 344 -12.58 -18.84 14.02
CA LEU A 344 -13.20 -18.71 12.69
C LEU A 344 -13.62 -20.07 12.11
N GLU A 345 -12.87 -21.13 12.40
CA GLU A 345 -13.21 -22.48 11.99
C GLU A 345 -14.46 -22.98 12.72
N GLU A 346 -14.53 -22.83 14.05
CA GLU A 346 -15.72 -23.21 14.85
C GLU A 346 -17.00 -22.53 14.37
N ALA A 347 -16.90 -21.26 13.99
CA ALA A 347 -18.04 -20.46 13.54
C ALA A 347 -18.59 -20.86 12.17
N THR A 348 -17.88 -21.70 11.42
CA THR A 348 -18.23 -21.97 10.04
C THR A 348 -18.25 -23.46 9.71
N ALA A 349 -19.28 -23.92 9.00
CA ALA A 349 -19.38 -25.33 8.64
C ALA A 349 -18.11 -25.80 7.89
N TRP A 350 -17.56 -26.95 8.34
CA TRP A 350 -16.28 -27.60 8.00
C TRP A 350 -15.82 -27.60 6.52
N ASN A 351 -16.71 -27.27 5.56
CA ASN A 351 -16.49 -27.46 4.13
C ASN A 351 -16.26 -26.17 3.32
N SER A 352 -15.97 -25.03 3.97
CA SER A 352 -15.60 -23.81 3.26
C SER A 352 -14.46 -23.09 3.97
N TYR A 353 -13.22 -23.26 3.54
CA TYR A 353 -12.12 -22.46 4.10
C TYR A 353 -12.29 -21.00 3.67
N SER A 354 -12.22 -20.07 4.61
CA SER A 354 -12.05 -18.65 4.30
C SER A 354 -10.75 -18.49 3.50
N LYS A 355 -10.79 -17.75 2.39
CA LYS A 355 -9.56 -17.44 1.64
C LYS A 355 -8.84 -16.32 2.38
N TYR A 356 -7.65 -16.59 2.90
CA TYR A 356 -6.84 -15.58 3.56
C TYR A 356 -5.38 -15.65 3.13
N THR A 357 -4.67 -14.55 3.32
CA THR A 357 -3.23 -14.46 3.17
C THR A 357 -2.68 -13.65 4.34
N VAL A 358 -1.75 -14.24 5.08
CA VAL A 358 -1.04 -13.55 6.16
C VAL A 358 0.32 -13.14 5.63
N MET A 359 0.54 -11.83 5.54
CA MET A 359 1.82 -11.24 5.15
C MET A 359 2.49 -10.72 6.41
N ASN A 360 3.46 -11.48 6.88
CA ASN A 360 4.24 -11.10 8.03
C ASN A 360 5.48 -10.32 7.57
N LYS A 361 5.63 -9.08 8.06
CA LYS A 361 6.81 -8.25 7.75
C LYS A 361 8.10 -8.78 8.39
N ASP A 362 8.05 -9.89 9.13
CA ASP A 362 9.13 -10.37 9.97
C ASP A 362 10.49 -10.58 9.28
N LYS A 363 10.63 -10.80 7.95
CA LYS A 363 11.96 -11.22 7.42
C LYS A 363 12.45 -10.73 6.05
N THR A 364 11.74 -9.91 5.26
CA THR A 364 12.23 -9.64 3.88
C THR A 364 12.02 -8.25 3.28
N ASP A 365 11.26 -7.34 3.88
CA ASP A 365 10.91 -6.06 3.22
C ASP A 365 11.67 -4.85 3.79
N GLN A 366 13.00 -4.79 3.61
CA GLN A 366 13.80 -3.55 3.60
C GLN A 366 15.03 -3.62 2.70
#